data_AF-A0A2G9T5U5-F1
#
_entry.id   AF-A0A2G9T5U5-F1
#
_cell.length_a   1.000
_cell.length_b   1.000
_cell.length_c   1.000
_cell.angle_alpha   90.00
_cell.angle_beta   90.00
_cell.angle_gamma   90.00
#
_symmetry.space_group_name_H-M   'P 1'
#
loop_
_entity.id
_entity.type
_entity.pdbx_description
1 polymer ?
#
loop_
_entity_poly.entity_id
_entity_poly.type
_entity_poly.pdbx_seq_one_letter_code
_entity_poly.pdbx_strand_id
1 'polypeptide(L)'
;LLGPSHQKGVVLYHPRSSSITEALELISLWQTVENQNNFVLVIACGNNGTSYTEWTALCRTLASERLLPYKFVSYSIDEELESELSFKDIFECIFYEQSSRFVERLAPVTLKRAHIKQPQHLLITGGTGGIGKRIIEFMSPKRTTVVTRNLKNGPARRDGENRTFIESNLATLGLPTGEEYDVVVHCAGVVENALMASMNYSRFEKVCNPKSVGFATLLNGLKWKDPRLVVAASSVAAILGSRGQANYAFANGLMTTLAEMSESCTM
;
A
#
# COMPACT_ATOMS: atom_id res chain seq x y z
N LEU A 1 -10.50 40.02 26.09
CA LEU A 1 -9.02 40.05 26.26
C LEU A 1 -8.42 39.01 25.32
N LEU A 2 -8.17 39.40 24.07
CA LEU A 2 -7.51 38.55 23.08
C LEU A 2 -6.00 38.57 23.40
N GLY A 3 -5.51 37.46 23.94
CA GLY A 3 -4.08 37.24 24.21
C GLY A 3 -3.30 36.95 22.92
N PRO A 4 -1.95 37.03 22.98
CA PRO A 4 -1.07 37.14 21.82
C PRO A 4 -1.24 35.93 20.90
N SER A 5 -1.25 36.19 19.59
CA SER A 5 -1.22 35.21 18.50
C SER A 5 -0.30 34.03 18.83
N HIS A 6 -0.85 32.95 19.38
CA HIS A 6 -0.12 31.71 19.56
C HIS A 6 0.06 31.10 18.17
N GLN A 7 1.19 31.40 17.54
CA GLN A 7 1.60 30.73 16.33
C GLN A 7 1.66 29.24 16.66
N LYS A 8 0.84 28.42 15.99
CA LYS A 8 0.95 26.97 16.10
C LYS A 8 2.32 26.57 15.58
N GLY A 9 3.08 25.81 16.37
CA GLY A 9 4.33 25.22 15.89
C GLY A 9 4.05 24.24 14.76
N VAL A 10 4.95 24.13 13.79
CA VAL A 10 4.90 23.08 12.78
C VAL A 10 5.94 22.03 13.16
N VAL A 11 5.48 20.78 13.28
CA VAL A 11 6.37 19.61 13.34
C VAL A 11 6.35 19.01 11.94
N LEU A 12 7.47 19.06 11.23
CA LEU A 12 7.59 18.52 9.88
C LEU A 12 8.25 17.14 9.93
N TYR A 13 7.57 16.13 9.40
CA TYR A 13 8.12 14.81 9.11
C TYR A 13 8.21 14.62 7.60
N HIS A 14 9.41 14.32 7.11
CA HIS A 14 9.70 14.19 5.69
C HIS A 14 10.27 12.80 5.40
N PRO A 15 9.43 11.81 5.04
CA PRO A 15 9.91 10.48 4.68
C PRO A 15 10.63 10.54 3.33
N ARG A 16 11.77 9.83 3.25
CA ARG A 16 12.61 9.73 2.05
C ARG A 16 12.33 8.49 1.22
N SER A 17 11.69 7.49 1.81
CA SER A 17 11.27 6.26 1.15
C SER A 17 9.96 5.75 1.77
N SER A 18 9.44 4.62 1.29
CA SER A 18 8.28 3.95 1.91
C SER A 18 8.72 2.76 2.76
N SER A 19 9.75 2.95 3.58
CA SER A 19 10.37 1.91 4.40
C SER A 19 9.60 1.64 5.70
N ILE A 20 9.79 0.42 6.25
CA ILE A 20 9.26 0.06 7.57
C ILE A 20 9.87 0.94 8.66
N THR A 21 11.16 1.27 8.54
CA THR A 21 11.88 2.11 9.50
C THR A 21 11.23 3.49 9.60
N GLU A 22 10.98 4.17 8.48
CA GLU A 22 10.35 5.48 8.47
C GLU A 22 8.89 5.44 8.95
N ALA A 23 8.14 4.38 8.61
CA ALA A 23 6.81 4.20 9.18
C ALA A 23 6.84 4.11 10.73
N LEU A 24 7.83 3.43 11.30
CA LEU A 24 8.01 3.34 12.75
C LEU A 24 8.52 4.66 13.37
N GLU A 25 9.34 5.42 12.64
CA GLU A 25 9.75 6.77 13.06
C GLU A 25 8.54 7.70 13.16
N LEU A 26 7.63 7.68 12.17
CA LEU A 26 6.39 8.45 12.23
C LEU A 26 5.51 8.02 13.42
N ILE A 27 5.40 6.71 13.68
CA ILE A 27 4.69 6.19 14.86
C ILE A 27 5.30 6.70 16.17
N SER A 28 6.64 6.66 16.28
CA SER A 28 7.37 7.16 17.44
C SER A 28 7.18 8.66 17.64
N LEU A 29 7.23 9.42 16.54
CA LEU A 29 6.95 10.86 16.55
C LEU A 29 5.53 11.13 17.04
N TRP A 30 4.53 10.41 16.52
CA TRP A 30 3.13 10.52 16.92
C TRP A 30 2.96 10.35 18.44
N GLN A 31 3.60 9.33 19.02
CA GLN A 31 3.58 9.07 20.47
C GLN A 31 4.31 10.18 21.25
N THR A 32 5.43 10.67 20.72
CA THR A 32 6.23 11.72 21.38
C THR A 32 5.47 13.04 21.49
N VAL A 33 4.72 13.41 20.45
CA VAL A 33 4.00 14.69 20.42
C VAL A 33 2.57 14.60 20.98
N GLU A 34 2.09 13.42 21.39
CA GLU A 34 0.69 13.23 21.78
C GLU A 34 0.23 14.01 23.01
N ASN A 35 1.19 14.42 23.85
CA ASN A 35 1.01 15.20 25.07
C ASN A 35 1.40 16.68 24.88
N GLN A 36 1.83 17.08 23.69
CA GLN A 36 2.14 18.46 23.36
C GLN A 36 0.87 19.22 22.97
N ASN A 37 0.91 20.54 23.15
CA ASN A 37 -0.16 21.44 22.75
C ASN A 37 0.36 22.43 21.70
N ASN A 38 -0.56 23.04 20.96
CA ASN A 38 -0.26 24.14 20.03
C ASN A 38 0.72 23.78 18.88
N PHE A 39 0.54 22.62 18.24
CA PHE A 39 1.26 22.23 17.04
C PHE A 39 0.34 21.76 15.91
N VAL A 40 0.89 21.61 14.71
CA VAL A 40 0.36 20.78 13.61
C VAL A 40 1.49 19.87 13.13
N LEU A 41 1.22 18.58 13.00
CA LEU A 41 2.14 17.60 12.41
C LEU A 41 1.93 17.58 10.89
N VAL A 42 2.94 17.97 10.13
CA VAL A 42 2.92 17.92 8.67
C VAL A 42 3.77 16.75 8.20
N ILE A 43 3.16 15.81 7.47
CA ILE A 43 3.85 14.71 6.80
C ILE A 43 4.00 15.11 5.34
N ALA A 44 5.23 15.38 4.90
CA ALA A 44 5.50 15.95 3.58
C ALA A 44 6.30 14.98 2.70
N CYS A 45 5.69 14.53 1.61
CA CYS A 45 6.33 13.68 0.61
C CYS A 45 6.65 14.49 -0.66
N GLY A 46 7.94 14.65 -0.96
CA GLY A 46 8.39 15.24 -2.22
C GLY A 46 8.38 14.23 -3.38
N ASN A 47 8.57 14.72 -4.60
CA ASN A 47 8.54 13.94 -5.85
C ASN A 47 7.15 13.38 -6.17
N ASN A 48 6.13 14.24 -6.20
CA ASN A 48 4.77 13.84 -6.55
C ASN A 48 4.73 13.01 -7.85
N GLY A 49 3.92 11.95 -7.84
CA GLY A 49 3.89 10.91 -8.88
C GLY A 49 3.08 9.67 -8.51
N THR A 50 2.60 9.60 -7.27
CA THR A 50 1.66 8.59 -6.77
C THR A 50 0.75 9.21 -5.71
N SER A 51 -0.27 8.47 -5.30
CA SER A 51 -1.16 8.85 -4.20
C SER A 51 -0.52 8.77 -2.81
N TYR A 52 0.69 8.20 -2.67
CA TYR A 52 1.34 7.94 -1.37
C TYR A 52 0.39 7.27 -0.37
N THR A 53 -0.43 6.31 -0.86
CA THR A 53 -1.51 5.74 -0.07
C THR A 53 -0.99 5.12 1.23
N GLU A 54 0.25 4.60 1.28
CA GLU A 54 0.86 4.09 2.51
C GLU A 54 0.95 5.12 3.64
N TRP A 55 1.23 6.38 3.30
CA TRP A 55 1.43 7.46 4.26
C TRP A 55 0.09 8.05 4.70
N THR A 56 -0.83 8.28 3.75
CA THR A 56 -2.18 8.77 4.08
C THR A 56 -2.95 7.73 4.92
N ALA A 57 -2.82 6.44 4.58
CA ALA A 57 -3.37 5.33 5.36
C ALA A 57 -2.81 5.25 6.77
N LEU A 58 -1.49 5.40 6.92
CA LEU A 58 -0.83 5.39 8.22
C LEU A 58 -1.30 6.57 9.07
N CYS A 59 -1.34 7.78 8.52
CA CYS A 59 -1.81 8.96 9.23
C CYS A 59 -3.25 8.81 9.74
N ARG A 60 -4.18 8.36 8.88
CA ARG A 60 -5.58 8.10 9.27
C ARG A 60 -5.70 7.03 10.34
N THR A 61 -4.89 5.97 10.23
CA THR A 61 -4.84 4.89 11.20
C THR A 61 -4.38 5.39 12.57
N LEU A 62 -3.28 6.14 12.62
CA LEU A 62 -2.76 6.70 13.87
C LEU A 62 -3.73 7.71 14.48
N ALA A 63 -4.34 8.56 13.66
CA ALA A 63 -5.38 9.50 14.08
C ALA A 63 -6.62 8.80 14.67
N SER A 64 -6.97 7.59 14.19
CA SER A 64 -8.08 6.78 14.74
C SER A 64 -7.76 6.15 16.11
N GLU A 65 -6.47 6.01 16.44
CA GLU A 65 -6.02 5.57 17.75
C GLU A 65 -5.85 6.75 18.72
N ARG A 66 -5.15 7.79 18.26
CA ARG A 66 -4.87 9.05 18.96
C ARG A 66 -4.92 10.21 17.96
N LEU A 67 -6.00 10.98 18.01
CA LEU A 67 -6.20 12.13 17.13
C LEU A 67 -5.23 13.26 17.49
N LEU A 68 -4.35 13.61 16.54
CA LEU A 68 -3.46 14.78 16.61
C LEU A 68 -3.79 15.73 15.46
N PRO A 69 -3.63 17.06 15.60
CA PRO A 69 -3.74 17.96 14.48
C PRO A 69 -2.64 17.64 13.46
N TYR A 70 -2.99 17.00 12.35
CA TYR A 70 -2.04 16.62 11.32
C TYR A 70 -2.49 17.08 9.93
N LYS A 71 -1.56 17.10 8.98
CA LYS A 71 -1.82 17.25 7.55
C LYS A 71 -0.83 16.40 6.77
N PHE A 72 -1.30 15.71 5.75
CA PHE A 72 -0.42 15.08 4.76
C PHE A 72 -0.29 16.01 3.55
N VAL A 73 0.91 16.13 2.98
CA VAL A 73 1.20 16.98 1.83
C VAL A 73 2.10 16.21 0.85
N SER A 74 1.64 16.06 -0.38
CA SER A 74 2.49 15.66 -1.52
C SER A 74 2.79 16.87 -2.38
N TYR A 75 4.05 17.07 -2.72
CA TYR A 75 4.54 18.25 -3.44
C TYR A 75 5.65 17.90 -4.44
N SER A 76 5.90 18.81 -5.39
CA SER A 76 6.89 18.65 -6.45
C SER A 76 8.06 19.63 -6.33
N ILE A 77 7.80 20.85 -5.83
CA ILE A 77 8.80 21.90 -5.62
C ILE A 77 8.68 22.52 -4.22
N ASP A 78 9.79 22.99 -3.66
CA ASP A 78 9.84 23.44 -2.27
C ASP A 78 8.88 24.61 -1.98
N GLU A 79 8.63 25.48 -2.97
CA GLU A 79 7.69 26.61 -2.85
C GLU A 79 6.25 26.16 -2.58
N GLU A 80 5.84 24.97 -3.06
CA GLU A 80 4.52 24.40 -2.77
C GLU A 80 4.41 24.02 -1.30
N LEU A 81 5.45 23.39 -0.74
CA LEU A 81 5.49 23.03 0.68
C LEU A 81 5.54 24.29 1.54
N GLU A 82 6.38 25.27 1.21
CA GLU A 82 6.46 26.55 1.91
C GLU A 82 5.10 27.27 1.93
N SER A 83 4.42 27.30 0.79
CA SER A 83 3.06 27.84 0.67
C SER A 83 2.09 27.08 1.58
N GLU A 84 2.14 25.74 1.57
CA GLU A 84 1.26 24.89 2.36
C GLU A 84 1.37 25.15 3.87
N LEU A 85 2.57 25.48 4.37
CA LEU A 85 2.79 25.81 5.78
C LEU A 85 2.02 27.07 6.24
N SER A 86 1.55 27.91 5.32
CA SER A 86 0.71 29.07 5.63
C SER A 86 -0.78 28.72 5.84
N PHE A 87 -1.23 27.56 5.36
CA PHE A 87 -2.63 27.14 5.44
C PHE A 87 -2.97 26.48 6.78
N LYS A 88 -4.14 26.83 7.32
CA LYS A 88 -4.56 26.47 8.69
C LYS A 88 -5.43 25.21 8.80
N ASP A 89 -5.88 24.66 7.68
CA ASP A 89 -6.64 23.42 7.64
C ASP A 89 -5.81 22.26 8.21
N ILE A 90 -6.51 21.27 8.76
CA ILE A 90 -5.95 20.08 9.41
C ILE A 90 -6.86 18.90 9.09
N PHE A 91 -6.36 17.69 9.28
CA PHE A 91 -7.01 16.42 8.93
C PHE A 91 -7.23 16.25 7.42
N GLU A 92 -6.41 16.93 6.63
CA GLU A 92 -6.47 16.90 5.17
C GLU A 92 -5.26 16.18 4.57
N CYS A 93 -5.48 15.57 3.41
CA CYS A 93 -4.43 15.02 2.55
C CYS A 93 -4.39 15.89 1.29
N ILE A 94 -3.30 16.64 1.17
CA ILE A 94 -3.09 17.67 0.15
C ILE A 94 -2.14 17.14 -0.91
N PHE A 95 -2.47 17.37 -2.16
CA PHE A 95 -1.66 16.99 -3.31
C PHE A 95 -1.47 18.21 -4.20
N TYR A 96 -0.22 18.56 -4.49
CA TYR A 96 0.10 19.62 -5.44
C TYR A 96 0.44 19.02 -6.80
N GLU A 97 -0.31 19.41 -7.83
CA GLU A 97 -0.02 19.04 -9.22
C GLU A 97 0.06 20.32 -10.06
N GLN A 98 1.21 20.53 -10.71
CA GLN A 98 1.46 21.74 -11.51
C GLN A 98 1.14 23.03 -10.72
N SER A 99 1.59 23.09 -9.45
CA SER A 99 1.33 24.21 -8.51
C SER A 99 -0.14 24.49 -8.20
N SER A 100 -1.04 23.57 -8.56
CA SER A 100 -2.44 23.59 -8.13
C SER A 100 -2.63 22.71 -6.91
N ARG A 101 -3.32 23.24 -5.89
CA ARG A 101 -3.58 22.57 -4.61
C ARG A 101 -4.85 21.75 -4.67
N PHE A 102 -4.74 20.44 -4.53
CA PHE A 102 -5.86 19.50 -4.47
C PHE A 102 -6.00 18.91 -3.08
N VAL A 103 -7.23 18.53 -2.74
CA VAL A 103 -7.56 17.85 -1.48
C VAL A 103 -8.22 16.52 -1.81
N GLU A 104 -7.73 15.45 -1.20
CA GLU A 104 -8.24 14.10 -1.47
C GLU A 104 -9.69 13.93 -0.99
N ARG A 105 -10.56 13.40 -1.86
CA ARG A 105 -11.97 13.13 -1.57
C ARG A 105 -12.40 11.83 -2.24
N LEU A 106 -13.27 11.08 -1.57
CA LEU A 106 -13.96 9.95 -2.17
C LEU A 106 -15.15 10.45 -3.00
N ALA A 107 -15.24 9.96 -4.23
CA ALA A 107 -16.36 10.23 -5.12
C ALA A 107 -17.00 8.91 -5.58
N PRO A 108 -18.32 8.86 -5.78
CA PRO A 108 -18.98 7.73 -6.42
C PRO A 108 -18.43 7.51 -7.84
N VAL A 109 -18.18 6.25 -8.21
CA VAL A 109 -17.77 5.87 -9.56
C VAL A 109 -18.83 4.97 -10.19
N THR A 110 -19.18 5.26 -11.45
CA THR A 110 -20.03 4.36 -12.23
C THR A 110 -19.17 3.29 -12.89
N LEU A 111 -19.28 2.06 -12.40
CA LEU A 111 -18.51 0.94 -12.93
C LEU A 111 -19.04 0.49 -14.28
N LYS A 112 -18.16 0.43 -15.29
CA LYS A 112 -18.45 -0.25 -16.55
C LYS A 112 -18.11 -1.72 -16.38
N ARG A 113 -19.07 -2.62 -16.67
CA ARG A 113 -18.79 -4.05 -16.68
C ARG A 113 -17.78 -4.36 -17.78
N ALA A 114 -16.63 -4.91 -17.40
CA ALA A 114 -15.65 -5.44 -18.34
C ALA A 114 -15.85 -6.95 -18.47
N HIS A 115 -15.82 -7.47 -19.71
CA HIS A 115 -15.79 -8.90 -19.94
C HIS A 115 -14.34 -9.39 -19.91
N ILE A 116 -13.97 -10.11 -18.85
CA ILE A 116 -12.62 -10.67 -18.71
C ILE A 116 -12.59 -12.00 -19.46
N LYS A 117 -11.81 -12.05 -20.55
CA LYS A 117 -11.55 -13.31 -21.27
C LYS A 117 -10.90 -14.34 -20.32
N GLN A 118 -11.29 -15.60 -20.45
CA GLN A 118 -10.71 -16.72 -19.71
C GLN A 118 -9.17 -16.71 -19.81
N PRO A 119 -8.43 -16.71 -18.68
CA PRO A 119 -6.98 -16.76 -18.72
C PRO A 119 -6.46 -18.07 -19.32
N GLN A 120 -5.41 -17.98 -20.15
CA GLN A 120 -4.69 -19.16 -20.61
C GLN A 120 -3.80 -19.70 -19.49
N HIS A 121 -3.14 -18.82 -18.75
CA HIS A 121 -2.30 -19.11 -17.61
C HIS A 121 -2.40 -18.02 -16.56
N LEU A 122 -3.09 -18.33 -15.46
CA LEU A 122 -3.18 -17.49 -14.28
C LEU A 122 -1.99 -17.72 -13.35
N LEU A 123 -1.23 -16.68 -13.03
CA LEU A 123 -0.33 -16.67 -11.87
C LEU A 123 -1.07 -16.04 -10.68
N ILE A 124 -1.12 -16.73 -9.54
CA ILE A 124 -1.80 -16.20 -8.35
C ILE A 124 -0.99 -16.42 -7.07
N THR A 125 -0.72 -15.34 -6.33
CA THR A 125 -0.16 -15.42 -4.99
C THR A 125 -1.30 -15.49 -3.96
N GLY A 126 -1.12 -16.27 -2.89
CA GLY A 126 -2.20 -16.43 -1.89
C GLY A 126 -3.43 -17.17 -2.43
N GLY A 127 -3.29 -17.91 -3.55
CA GLY A 127 -4.36 -18.67 -4.19
C GLY A 127 -4.94 -19.82 -3.35
N THR A 128 -4.28 -20.17 -2.24
CA THR A 128 -4.78 -21.14 -1.25
C THR A 128 -5.73 -20.51 -0.23
N GLY A 129 -5.77 -19.19 -0.13
CA GLY A 129 -6.67 -18.43 0.74
C GLY A 129 -8.09 -18.28 0.17
N GLY A 130 -9.03 -17.79 0.98
CA GLY A 130 -10.44 -17.68 0.62
C GLY A 130 -10.70 -16.87 -0.66
N ILE A 131 -10.20 -15.63 -0.71
CA ILE A 131 -10.35 -14.76 -1.89
C ILE A 131 -9.67 -15.37 -3.12
N GLY A 132 -8.44 -15.86 -2.97
CA GLY A 132 -7.67 -16.45 -4.07
C GLY A 132 -8.38 -17.66 -4.70
N LYS A 133 -8.94 -18.56 -3.89
CA LYS A 133 -9.75 -19.69 -4.38
C LYS A 133 -10.96 -19.23 -5.18
N ARG A 134 -11.69 -18.22 -4.68
CA ARG A 134 -12.85 -17.66 -5.37
C ARG A 134 -12.48 -17.01 -6.70
N ILE A 135 -11.32 -16.35 -6.79
CA ILE A 135 -10.83 -15.78 -8.05
C ILE A 135 -10.48 -16.89 -9.06
N ILE A 136 -9.82 -17.96 -8.62
CA ILE A 136 -9.51 -19.11 -9.49
C ILE A 136 -10.81 -19.74 -10.02
N GLU A 137 -11.82 -19.93 -9.15
CA GLU A 137 -13.15 -20.43 -9.54
C GLU A 137 -13.84 -19.49 -10.54
N PHE A 138 -13.89 -18.20 -10.23
CA PHE A 138 -14.54 -17.17 -11.05
C PHE A 138 -13.90 -17.03 -12.43
N MET A 139 -12.58 -16.97 -12.50
CA MET A 139 -11.86 -16.80 -13.77
C MET A 139 -11.77 -18.10 -14.59
N SER A 140 -11.88 -19.26 -13.94
CA SER A 140 -11.81 -20.59 -14.56
C SER A 140 -10.65 -20.73 -15.57
N PRO A 141 -9.40 -20.45 -15.20
CA PRO A 141 -8.27 -20.40 -16.14
C PRO A 141 -7.91 -21.79 -16.69
N LYS A 142 -7.32 -21.86 -17.89
CA LYS A 142 -6.85 -23.14 -18.47
C LYS A 142 -5.67 -23.74 -17.70
N ARG A 143 -4.71 -22.91 -17.28
CA ARG A 143 -3.59 -23.26 -16.39
C ARG A 143 -3.53 -22.29 -15.23
N THR A 144 -3.13 -22.77 -14.05
CA THR A 144 -2.93 -21.95 -12.85
C THR A 144 -1.58 -22.27 -12.22
N THR A 145 -0.78 -21.24 -11.95
CA THR A 145 0.38 -21.32 -11.06
C THR A 145 0.04 -20.60 -9.76
N VAL A 146 0.02 -21.32 -8.64
CA VAL A 146 -0.23 -20.78 -7.31
C VAL A 146 1.09 -20.63 -6.56
N VAL A 147 1.44 -19.41 -6.18
CA VAL A 147 2.59 -19.15 -5.29
C VAL A 147 2.10 -19.09 -3.85
N THR A 148 2.69 -19.93 -3.00
CA THR A 148 2.32 -20.05 -1.57
C THR A 148 3.57 -20.20 -0.72
N ARG A 149 3.51 -19.83 0.56
CA ARG A 149 4.63 -19.99 1.51
C ARG A 149 4.65 -21.35 2.21
N ASN A 150 3.65 -22.18 1.96
CA ASN A 150 3.50 -23.44 2.68
C ASN A 150 2.87 -24.47 1.75
N LEU A 151 3.65 -25.49 1.40
CA LEU A 151 3.13 -26.70 0.80
C LEU A 151 3.08 -27.78 1.86
N LYS A 152 1.88 -28.31 2.13
CA LYS A 152 1.74 -29.45 3.04
C LYS A 152 2.60 -30.67 2.61
N ASN A 153 3.08 -30.74 1.35
CA ASN A 153 3.78 -31.89 0.76
C ASN A 153 4.91 -31.52 -0.26
N GLY A 154 5.87 -30.64 0.07
CA GLY A 154 7.11 -30.41 -0.73
C GLY A 154 7.08 -29.22 -1.73
N PRO A 155 8.21 -28.78 -2.31
CA PRO A 155 8.44 -27.42 -2.83
C PRO A 155 7.74 -27.05 -4.14
N ALA A 156 7.32 -28.06 -4.91
CA ALA A 156 6.47 -27.88 -6.07
C ALA A 156 5.55 -29.09 -6.22
N ARG A 157 4.24 -28.85 -6.37
CA ARG A 157 3.23 -29.91 -6.57
C ARG A 157 2.35 -29.57 -7.77
N ARG A 158 2.05 -30.57 -8.59
CA ARG A 158 0.93 -30.50 -9.53
C ARG A 158 -0.34 -31.06 -8.86
N ASP A 159 -1.46 -30.38 -9.04
CA ASP A 159 -2.76 -30.84 -8.56
C ASP A 159 -3.71 -30.93 -9.76
N GLY A 160 -3.88 -32.15 -10.27
CA GLY A 160 -4.45 -32.38 -11.58
C GLY A 160 -3.53 -31.91 -12.72
N GLU A 161 -4.08 -31.79 -13.93
CA GLU A 161 -3.30 -31.47 -15.13
C GLU A 161 -2.94 -29.99 -15.25
N ASN A 162 -3.73 -29.11 -14.61
CA ASN A 162 -3.75 -27.68 -14.92
C ASN A 162 -3.31 -26.77 -13.77
N ARG A 163 -2.97 -27.31 -12.59
CA ARG A 163 -2.55 -26.49 -11.44
C ARG A 163 -1.15 -26.86 -10.97
N THR A 164 -0.28 -25.87 -10.92
CA THR A 164 1.08 -25.95 -10.39
C THR A 164 1.16 -25.11 -9.13
N PHE A 165 1.77 -25.62 -8.07
CA PHE A 165 2.09 -24.85 -6.88
C PHE A 165 3.59 -24.61 -6.79
N ILE A 166 3.98 -23.40 -6.41
CA ILE A 166 5.36 -22.99 -6.16
C ILE A 166 5.45 -22.54 -4.70
N GLU A 167 6.29 -23.22 -3.91
CA GLU A 167 6.63 -22.76 -2.57
C GLU A 167 7.71 -21.69 -2.65
N SER A 168 7.40 -20.49 -2.16
CA SER A 168 8.37 -19.40 -2.15
C SER A 168 8.03 -18.33 -1.13
N ASN A 169 9.07 -17.69 -0.58
CA ASN A 169 8.93 -16.38 0.01
C ASN A 169 8.77 -15.36 -1.11
N LEU A 170 7.63 -14.66 -1.15
CA LEU A 170 7.34 -13.69 -2.20
C LEU A 170 8.37 -12.56 -2.28
N ALA A 171 8.99 -12.18 -1.17
CA ALA A 171 10.04 -11.16 -1.15
C ALA A 171 11.25 -11.56 -2.03
N THR A 172 11.49 -12.86 -2.22
CA THR A 172 12.62 -13.42 -2.98
C THR A 172 12.15 -14.34 -4.11
N LEU A 173 10.92 -14.13 -4.61
CA LEU A 173 10.33 -14.99 -5.63
C LEU A 173 11.12 -14.90 -6.95
N GLY A 174 11.65 -16.04 -7.40
CA GLY A 174 12.09 -16.24 -8.77
C GLY A 174 11.01 -16.96 -9.58
N LEU A 175 10.46 -16.31 -10.61
CA LEU A 175 9.54 -16.97 -11.53
C LEU A 175 10.33 -17.84 -12.53
N PRO A 176 9.81 -19.01 -12.93
CA PRO A 176 10.43 -19.82 -13.98
C PRO A 176 10.63 -19.03 -15.28
N THR A 177 11.80 -19.14 -15.89
CA THR A 177 12.23 -18.34 -17.05
C THR A 177 11.45 -18.65 -18.33
N GLY A 178 10.91 -19.87 -18.48
CA GLY A 178 10.15 -20.31 -19.66
C GLY A 178 8.62 -20.29 -19.53
N GLU A 179 8.07 -19.76 -18.43
CA GLU A 179 6.61 -19.68 -18.23
C GLU A 179 6.11 -18.25 -18.47
N GLU A 180 5.07 -18.11 -19.28
CA GLU A 180 4.34 -16.87 -19.55
C GLU A 180 3.00 -16.87 -18.82
N TYR A 181 2.59 -15.72 -18.31
CA TYR A 181 1.36 -15.57 -17.54
C TYR A 181 0.53 -14.44 -18.15
N ASP A 182 -0.63 -14.75 -18.71
CA ASP A 182 -1.47 -13.71 -19.32
C ASP A 182 -2.27 -12.93 -18.27
N VAL A 183 -2.54 -13.54 -17.10
CA VAL A 183 -3.18 -12.84 -15.97
C VAL A 183 -2.40 -13.12 -14.69
N VAL A 184 -2.18 -12.06 -13.91
CA VAL A 184 -1.52 -12.13 -12.61
C VAL A 184 -2.45 -11.57 -11.54
N VAL A 185 -2.60 -12.31 -10.45
CA VAL A 185 -3.40 -11.90 -9.28
C VAL A 185 -2.56 -12.00 -8.01
N HIS A 186 -2.42 -10.90 -7.29
CA HIS A 186 -1.72 -10.86 -6.01
C HIS A 186 -2.72 -10.77 -4.85
N CYS A 187 -2.92 -11.88 -4.15
CA CYS A 187 -3.80 -11.97 -2.99
C CYS A 187 -3.07 -12.35 -1.70
N ALA A 188 -1.75 -12.53 -1.76
CA ALA A 188 -0.97 -12.87 -0.58
C ALA A 188 -0.98 -11.74 0.45
N GLY A 189 -1.19 -12.11 1.70
CA GLY A 189 -1.22 -11.17 2.81
C GLY A 189 -1.49 -11.90 4.12
N VAL A 190 -1.10 -11.27 5.22
CA VAL A 190 -1.43 -11.68 6.58
C VAL A 190 -1.83 -10.45 7.38
N VAL A 191 -2.47 -10.68 8.51
CA VAL A 191 -2.88 -9.64 9.46
C VAL A 191 -2.11 -9.86 10.75
N GLU A 192 -1.60 -8.79 11.33
CA GLU A 192 -0.92 -8.79 12.63
C GLU A 192 -1.29 -7.51 13.37
N ASN A 193 -2.46 -7.51 14.00
CA ASN A 193 -3.02 -6.33 14.66
C ASN A 193 -2.22 -5.99 15.93
N ALA A 194 -1.96 -4.70 16.11
CA ALA A 194 -1.43 -4.13 17.34
C ALA A 194 -1.72 -2.63 17.37
N LEU A 195 -1.89 -2.06 18.56
CA LEU A 195 -1.91 -0.61 18.71
C LEU A 195 -0.52 -0.02 18.43
N MET A 196 -0.45 1.28 18.16
CA MET A 196 0.79 1.99 17.84
C MET A 196 1.89 1.75 18.89
N ALA A 197 1.52 1.68 20.18
CA ALA A 197 2.44 1.45 21.29
C ALA A 197 3.11 0.05 21.28
N SER A 198 2.54 -0.90 20.54
CA SER A 198 3.05 -2.27 20.41
C SER A 198 3.51 -2.60 18.99
N MET A 199 3.46 -1.64 18.07
CA MET A 199 3.99 -1.79 16.72
C MET A 199 5.51 -1.81 16.75
N ASN A 200 6.10 -2.70 15.95
CA ASN A 200 7.54 -2.86 15.82
C ASN A 200 7.90 -3.40 14.44
N TYR A 201 9.20 -3.44 14.15
CA TYR A 201 9.71 -3.87 12.84
C TYR A 201 9.23 -5.26 12.44
N SER A 202 9.30 -6.24 13.34
CA SER A 202 8.88 -7.62 13.04
C SER A 202 7.39 -7.71 12.68
N ARG A 203 6.52 -6.95 13.36
CA ARG A 203 5.08 -6.89 13.05
C ARG A 203 4.81 -6.24 11.69
N PHE A 204 5.55 -5.20 11.33
CA PHE A 204 5.47 -4.59 10.01
C PHE A 204 5.99 -5.53 8.93
N GLU A 205 7.18 -6.08 9.11
CA GLU A 205 7.84 -7.00 8.17
C GLU A 205 6.95 -8.21 7.87
N LYS A 206 6.34 -8.81 8.89
CA LYS A 206 5.42 -9.94 8.74
C LYS A 206 4.26 -9.64 7.78
N VAL A 207 3.76 -8.40 7.77
CA VAL A 207 2.62 -7.96 6.95
C VAL A 207 3.08 -7.42 5.59
N CYS A 208 4.11 -6.58 5.55
CA CYS A 208 4.67 -6.00 4.33
C CYS A 208 5.27 -7.07 3.40
N ASN A 209 5.97 -8.06 3.95
CA ASN A 209 6.66 -9.08 3.15
C ASN A 209 5.77 -9.81 2.15
N PRO A 210 4.65 -10.46 2.54
CA PRO A 210 3.77 -11.10 1.57
C PRO A 210 2.92 -10.13 0.76
N LYS A 211 2.75 -8.89 1.25
CA LYS A 211 1.85 -7.89 0.66
C LYS A 211 2.60 -6.98 -0.32
N SER A 212 3.13 -5.86 0.12
CA SER A 212 3.76 -4.84 -0.72
C SER A 212 5.12 -5.27 -1.25
N VAL A 213 6.00 -5.84 -0.41
CA VAL A 213 7.33 -6.30 -0.85
C VAL A 213 7.20 -7.43 -1.86
N GLY A 214 6.36 -8.42 -1.56
CA GLY A 214 6.06 -9.52 -2.47
C GLY A 214 5.44 -9.05 -3.79
N PHE A 215 4.59 -8.02 -3.76
CA PHE A 215 4.05 -7.42 -4.98
C PHE A 215 5.12 -6.70 -5.80
N ALA A 216 6.03 -5.96 -5.17
CA ALA A 216 7.16 -5.33 -5.86
C ALA A 216 8.08 -6.36 -6.51
N THR A 217 8.41 -7.45 -5.81
CA THR A 217 9.19 -8.57 -6.37
C THR A 217 8.47 -9.21 -7.56
N LEU A 218 7.15 -9.40 -7.45
CA LEU A 218 6.33 -9.93 -8.53
C LEU A 218 6.33 -9.02 -9.76
N LEU A 219 6.10 -7.70 -9.60
CA LEU A 219 6.14 -6.73 -10.69
C LEU A 219 7.50 -6.73 -11.38
N ASN A 220 8.60 -6.75 -10.62
CA ASN A 220 9.96 -6.83 -11.18
C ASN A 220 10.17 -8.11 -12.01
N GLY A 221 9.66 -9.26 -11.55
CA GLY A 221 9.71 -10.52 -12.28
C GLY A 221 8.83 -10.57 -13.54
N LEU A 222 7.91 -9.61 -13.71
CA LEU A 222 6.97 -9.53 -14.82
C LEU A 222 7.34 -8.50 -15.89
N LYS A 223 8.33 -7.62 -15.65
CA LYS A 223 8.70 -6.51 -16.56
C LYS A 223 8.89 -6.90 -18.03
N TRP A 224 9.28 -8.15 -18.31
CA TRP A 224 9.53 -8.65 -19.67
C TRP A 224 8.50 -9.67 -20.16
N LYS A 225 7.42 -9.89 -19.39
CA LYS A 225 6.43 -10.96 -19.64
C LYS A 225 5.05 -10.44 -20.10
N ASP A 226 4.88 -9.12 -20.15
CA ASP A 226 3.70 -8.40 -20.64
C ASP A 226 2.32 -9.05 -20.32
N PRO A 227 2.00 -9.26 -19.03
CA PRO A 227 0.69 -9.78 -18.66
C PRO A 227 -0.40 -8.77 -19.05
N ARG A 228 -1.43 -9.21 -19.78
CA ARG A 228 -2.56 -8.34 -20.16
C ARG A 228 -3.40 -7.83 -18.98
N LEU A 229 -3.23 -8.40 -17.78
CA LEU A 229 -3.94 -7.98 -16.57
C LEU A 229 -3.14 -8.35 -15.32
N VAL A 230 -2.92 -7.35 -14.46
CA VAL A 230 -2.39 -7.53 -13.10
C VAL A 230 -3.42 -7.00 -12.11
N VAL A 231 -3.81 -7.81 -11.12
CA VAL A 231 -4.78 -7.43 -10.08
C VAL A 231 -4.15 -7.60 -8.71
N ALA A 232 -4.19 -6.57 -7.88
CA ALA A 232 -3.72 -6.63 -6.50
C ALA A 232 -4.90 -6.46 -5.51
N ALA A 233 -5.05 -7.40 -4.57
CA ALA A 233 -6.12 -7.35 -3.58
C ALA A 233 -5.74 -6.43 -2.41
N SER A 234 -6.00 -5.13 -2.54
CA SER A 234 -5.80 -4.13 -1.48
C SER A 234 -6.90 -4.16 -0.41
N SER A 235 -7.05 -3.11 0.38
CA SER A 235 -8.05 -3.01 1.45
C SER A 235 -8.56 -1.58 1.62
N VAL A 236 -9.81 -1.45 2.04
CA VAL A 236 -10.40 -0.16 2.44
C VAL A 236 -9.63 0.50 3.60
N ALA A 237 -8.89 -0.28 4.39
CA ALA A 237 -8.00 0.24 5.44
C ALA A 237 -6.90 1.17 4.87
N ALA A 238 -6.51 0.99 3.61
CA ALA A 238 -5.57 1.88 2.93
C ALA A 238 -6.17 3.26 2.62
N ILE A 239 -7.51 3.36 2.59
CA ILE A 239 -8.21 4.61 2.27
C ILE A 239 -8.67 5.28 3.56
N LEU A 240 -9.39 4.55 4.41
CA LEU A 240 -10.06 5.12 5.59
C LEU A 240 -9.19 5.08 6.86
N GLY A 241 -8.05 4.38 6.82
CA GLY A 241 -7.33 3.97 8.03
C GLY A 241 -8.05 2.83 8.76
N SER A 242 -7.36 2.20 9.71
CA SER A 242 -7.96 1.15 10.55
C SER A 242 -7.24 1.03 11.90
N ARG A 243 -7.96 1.33 12.99
CA ARG A 243 -7.44 1.33 14.35
C ARG A 243 -6.77 -0.01 14.69
N GLY A 244 -5.53 0.02 15.21
CA GLY A 244 -4.77 -1.18 15.57
C GLY A 244 -4.18 -1.94 14.37
N GLN A 245 -4.16 -1.32 13.19
CA GLN A 245 -3.73 -1.95 11.94
C GLN A 245 -2.74 -1.08 11.15
N ALA A 246 -1.88 -0.30 11.82
CA ALA A 246 -0.92 0.59 11.16
C ALA A 246 -0.07 -0.12 10.09
N ASN A 247 0.48 -1.29 10.41
CA ASN A 247 1.23 -2.13 9.46
C ASN A 247 0.40 -2.57 8.24
N TYR A 248 -0.85 -2.96 8.44
CA TYR A 248 -1.74 -3.46 7.41
C TYR A 248 -2.24 -2.33 6.51
N ALA A 249 -2.65 -1.19 7.08
CA ALA A 249 -3.03 -0.01 6.33
C ALA A 249 -1.86 0.48 5.46
N PHE A 250 -0.66 0.59 6.04
CA PHE A 250 0.57 0.94 5.33
C PHE A 250 0.91 -0.05 4.21
N ALA A 251 0.90 -1.36 4.49
CA ALA A 251 1.26 -2.38 3.49
C ALA A 251 0.27 -2.45 2.30
N ASN A 252 -1.03 -2.26 2.56
CA ASN A 252 -2.02 -2.20 1.48
C ASN A 252 -1.88 -0.89 0.68
N GLY A 253 -1.62 0.23 1.37
CA GLY A 253 -1.37 1.51 0.71
C GLY A 253 -0.14 1.48 -0.19
N LEU A 254 0.97 0.91 0.30
CA LEU A 254 2.20 0.80 -0.48
C LEU A 254 1.99 -0.08 -1.71
N MET A 255 1.18 -1.12 -1.61
CA MET A 255 0.81 -1.95 -2.75
C MET A 255 -0.01 -1.18 -3.80
N THR A 256 -0.89 -0.27 -3.37
CA THR A 256 -1.61 0.66 -4.26
C THR A 256 -0.63 1.60 -4.96
N THR A 257 0.26 2.25 -4.20
CA THR A 257 1.33 3.12 -4.71
C THR A 257 2.20 2.40 -5.75
N LEU A 258 2.58 1.14 -5.50
CA LEU A 258 3.36 0.33 -6.45
C LEU A 258 2.59 0.01 -7.74
N ALA A 259 1.27 -0.17 -7.66
CA ALA A 259 0.44 -0.40 -8.84
C ALA A 259 0.41 0.86 -9.73
N GLU A 260 0.21 2.04 -9.13
CA GLU A 260 0.25 3.33 -9.83
C GLU A 260 1.60 3.57 -10.54
N MET A 261 2.72 3.30 -9.84
CA MET A 261 4.06 3.41 -10.44
C MET A 261 4.23 2.48 -11.64
N SER A 262 3.64 1.28 -11.58
CA SER A 262 3.76 0.31 -12.68
C SER A 262 2.99 0.71 -13.93
N GLU A 263 1.84 1.39 -13.77
CA GLU A 263 1.08 1.94 -14.90
C GLU A 263 1.82 3.12 -15.54
N SER A 264 2.37 4.03 -14.73
CA SER A 264 3.13 5.18 -15.22
C SER A 264 4.41 4.80 -15.98
N CYS A 265 5.04 3.65 -15.69
CA CYS A 265 6.19 3.16 -16.48
C CYS A 265 5.80 2.55 -17.84
N THR A 266 4.50 2.31 -18.09
CA THR A 266 4.00 1.73 -19.34
C THR A 266 3.40 2.74 -20.32
N MET A 267 3.32 4.02 -19.92
CA MET A 267 2.96 5.17 -20.77
C MET A 267 4.22 5.94 -21.18
#